data_AF-A0A1V5A1L7-F1
#
_entry.id   AF-A0A1V5A1L7-F1
#
_cell.length_a   1.000
_cell.length_b   1.000
_cell.length_c   1.000
_cell.angle_alpha   90.00
_cell.angle_beta   90.00
_cell.angle_gamma   90.00
#
_symmetry.space_group_name_H-M   'P 1'
#
loop_
_entity.id
_entity.type
_entity.pdbx_description
1 polymer ?
#
loop_
_entity_poly.entity_id
_entity_poly.type
_entity_poly.pdbx_seq_one_letter_code
_entity_poly.pdbx_strand_id
1 'polypeptide(L)'
;MEAFFGGRIAEFVTFEPTRATTRLGFLFDATLEKTVYRAAACVIINVIAGFFCITRVRRSCPGECHAACRAELIQKIGNGRVAGIGIPGPVLESFPSHNSGSADGDVVFISGEGLISPEGTAILDGPSADRVLLVGPSTAGVAALEKIPHWCPYGKG
;
A
#
# COMPACT_ATOMS: atom_id res chain seq x y z
N MET A 1 -3.86 11.27 -9.41
CA MET A 1 -3.62 10.81 -10.80
C MET A 1 -4.61 9.71 -11.12
N GLU A 2 -5.18 9.75 -12.32
CA GLU A 2 -6.01 8.67 -12.86
C GLU A 2 -5.25 7.99 -14.00
N ALA A 3 -5.12 6.66 -13.93
CA ALA A 3 -4.58 5.85 -15.01
C ALA A 3 -5.73 5.21 -15.81
N PHE A 4 -5.68 5.39 -17.14
CA PHE A 4 -6.68 4.87 -18.06
C PHE A 4 -6.10 3.76 -18.95
N PHE A 5 -6.68 2.57 -18.87
CA PHE A 5 -6.39 1.48 -19.81
C PHE A 5 -7.62 0.60 -20.00
N GLY A 6 -8.08 0.43 -21.25
CA GLY A 6 -9.18 -0.46 -21.58
C GLY A 6 -10.52 -0.15 -20.90
N GLY A 7 -10.84 1.13 -20.69
CA GLY A 7 -12.10 1.56 -20.05
C GLY A 7 -12.13 1.40 -18.52
N ARG A 8 -10.99 1.10 -17.89
CA ARG A 8 -10.87 0.97 -16.43
C ARG A 8 -10.03 2.12 -15.87
N ILE A 9 -10.40 2.56 -14.66
CA ILE A 9 -9.81 3.70 -13.96
C ILE A 9 -9.24 3.21 -12.63
N ALA A 10 -7.96 3.50 -12.39
CA ALA A 10 -7.28 3.36 -11.10
C ALA A 10 -6.75 4.72 -10.64
N GLU A 11 -6.87 5.00 -9.35
CA GLU A 11 -6.50 6.28 -8.74
C GLU A 11 -5.27 6.11 -7.85
N PHE A 12 -4.33 7.04 -7.99
CA PHE A 12 -3.18 7.19 -7.10
C PHE A 12 -3.08 8.65 -6.65
N VAL A 13 -3.14 8.89 -5.34
CA VAL A 13 -3.06 10.23 -4.75
C VAL A 13 -1.64 10.43 -4.24
N THR A 14 -0.94 11.42 -4.78
CA THR A 14 0.41 11.80 -4.39
C THR A 14 0.59 13.31 -4.57
N PHE A 15 1.56 13.90 -3.89
CA PHE A 15 1.80 15.35 -3.87
C PHE A 15 2.60 15.87 -5.07
N GLU A 16 3.12 14.98 -5.94
CA GLU A 16 3.92 15.35 -7.11
C GLU A 16 3.24 15.00 -8.45
N PRO A 17 3.27 15.88 -9.47
CA PRO A 17 2.76 15.55 -10.80
C PRO A 17 3.73 14.64 -11.56
N THR A 18 3.24 13.57 -12.18
CA THR A 18 4.06 12.63 -12.95
C THR A 18 3.43 12.31 -14.32
N ARG A 19 4.27 12.09 -15.34
CA ARG A 19 3.90 11.50 -16.64
C ARG A 19 4.88 10.35 -16.95
N ALA A 20 4.37 9.21 -17.43
CA ALA A 20 5.20 8.07 -17.84
C ALA A 20 4.63 7.37 -19.09
N THR A 21 5.52 6.90 -19.96
CA THR A 21 5.21 6.09 -21.15
C THR A 21 6.05 4.82 -21.08
N THR A 22 5.43 3.65 -20.93
CA THR A 22 6.18 2.40 -20.64
C THR A 22 6.26 1.49 -21.86
N ARG A 23 7.45 0.96 -22.18
CA ARG A 23 7.66 -0.15 -23.14
C ARG A 23 7.85 -1.47 -22.38
N LEU A 24 7.23 -2.55 -22.86
CA LEU A 24 7.17 -3.86 -22.18
C LEU A 24 8.55 -4.46 -21.86
N GLY A 25 9.55 -4.27 -22.74
CA GLY A 25 10.88 -4.87 -22.59
C GLY A 25 11.76 -4.28 -21.48
N PHE A 26 11.36 -3.17 -20.85
CA PHE A 26 12.12 -2.52 -19.76
C PHE A 26 11.68 -2.93 -18.36
N LEU A 27 10.76 -3.90 -18.23
CA LEU A 27 10.13 -4.26 -16.95
C LEU A 27 10.76 -5.46 -16.24
N PHE A 28 11.80 -6.10 -16.82
CA PHE A 28 12.47 -7.26 -16.23
C PHE A 28 13.79 -6.87 -15.56
N ASP A 29 13.96 -7.24 -14.29
CA ASP A 29 15.15 -7.00 -13.44
C ASP A 29 15.65 -5.54 -13.37
N ALA A 30 14.80 -4.58 -13.72
CA ALA A 30 15.13 -3.16 -13.65
C ALA A 30 15.03 -2.65 -12.21
N THR A 31 16.14 -2.21 -11.64
CA THR A 31 16.17 -1.50 -10.36
C THR A 31 15.44 -0.16 -10.51
N LEU A 32 14.30 -0.02 -9.86
CA LEU A 32 13.54 1.23 -9.84
C LEU A 32 14.11 2.15 -8.77
N GLU A 33 15.17 2.89 -9.08
CA GLU A 33 15.86 3.72 -8.08
C GLU A 33 15.04 4.94 -7.63
N LYS A 34 14.19 5.47 -8.52
CA LYS A 34 13.38 6.65 -8.22
C LYS A 34 12.00 6.25 -7.69
N THR A 35 11.57 6.88 -6.61
CA THR A 35 10.24 6.73 -5.99
C THR A 35 9.10 6.83 -7.01
N VAL A 36 9.22 7.76 -7.95
CA VAL A 36 8.26 7.97 -9.03
C VAL A 36 8.11 6.77 -9.97
N TYR A 37 9.19 6.02 -10.22
CA TYR A 37 9.15 4.81 -11.03
C TYR A 37 8.55 3.64 -10.25
N ARG A 38 8.83 3.54 -8.95
CA ARG A 38 8.20 2.56 -8.05
C ARG A 38 6.69 2.79 -7.94
N ALA A 39 6.26 4.04 -7.84
CA ALA A 39 4.84 4.40 -7.86
C ALA A 39 4.17 3.95 -9.16
N ALA A 40 4.76 4.25 -10.31
CA ALA A 40 4.25 3.81 -11.60
C ALA A 40 4.17 2.27 -11.71
N ALA A 41 5.17 1.55 -11.20
CA ALA A 41 5.16 0.10 -11.15
C ALA A 41 4.04 -0.45 -10.25
N CYS A 42 3.83 0.11 -9.06
CA CYS A 42 2.73 -0.27 -8.17
C CYS A 42 1.36 -0.05 -8.83
N VAL A 43 1.19 1.04 -9.57
CA VAL A 43 -0.03 1.30 -10.36
C VAL A 43 -0.24 0.23 -11.42
N ILE A 44 0.79 -0.08 -12.23
CA ILE A 44 0.71 -1.12 -13.27
C ILE A 44 0.36 -2.48 -12.63
N ILE A 45 1.02 -2.83 -11.53
CA ILE A 45 0.78 -4.06 -10.79
C ILE A 45 -0.68 -4.13 -10.30
N ASN A 46 -1.20 -3.07 -9.68
CA ASN A 46 -2.59 -3.03 -9.23
C ASN A 46 -3.58 -3.17 -10.38
N VAL A 47 -3.32 -2.53 -11.52
CA VAL A 47 -4.16 -2.66 -12.73
C VAL A 47 -4.14 -4.09 -13.26
N ILE A 48 -2.96 -4.71 -13.37
CA ILE A 48 -2.79 -6.09 -13.84
C ILE A 48 -3.45 -7.08 -12.86
N ALA A 49 -3.21 -6.93 -11.56
CA ALA A 49 -3.80 -7.78 -10.52
C ALA A 49 -5.33 -7.66 -10.51
N GLY A 50 -5.86 -6.45 -10.70
CA GLY A 50 -7.29 -6.21 -10.87
C GLY A 50 -7.85 -6.73 -12.20
N PHE A 51 -7.04 -6.76 -13.27
CA PHE A 51 -7.43 -7.28 -14.58
C PHE A 51 -7.55 -8.81 -14.57
N PHE A 52 -6.58 -9.50 -13.96
CA PHE A 52 -6.57 -10.94 -13.79
C PHE A 52 -7.42 -11.44 -12.60
N CYS A 53 -8.20 -10.55 -11.97
CA CYS A 53 -9.04 -10.88 -10.82
C CYS A 53 -8.28 -11.48 -9.62
N ILE A 54 -6.98 -11.17 -9.49
CA ILE A 54 -6.13 -11.58 -8.37
C ILE A 54 -6.53 -10.81 -7.10
N THR A 55 -6.89 -9.53 -7.25
CA THR A 55 -7.48 -8.73 -6.17
C THR A 55 -8.72 -8.00 -6.67
N ARG A 56 -9.69 -7.84 -5.76
CA ARG A 56 -10.89 -7.01 -5.98
C ARG A 56 -10.77 -5.63 -5.35
N VAL A 57 -9.70 -5.35 -4.61
CA VAL A 57 -9.46 -4.05 -3.97
C VAL A 57 -8.70 -3.17 -4.96
N ARG A 58 -9.41 -2.29 -5.67
CA ARG A 58 -8.85 -1.40 -6.70
C ARG A 58 -8.99 0.07 -6.35
N ARG A 59 -9.93 0.41 -5.46
CA ARG A 59 -10.28 1.78 -5.08
C ARG A 59 -10.48 1.90 -3.59
N SER A 60 -10.30 3.12 -3.09
CA SER A 60 -10.63 3.47 -1.72
C SER A 60 -12.10 3.22 -1.42
N CYS A 61 -12.37 2.82 -0.18
CA CYS A 61 -13.72 2.79 0.37
C CYS A 61 -14.27 4.21 0.57
N PRO A 62 -15.60 4.40 0.60
CA PRO A 62 -16.19 5.67 1.00
C PRO A 62 -15.87 5.98 2.47
N GLY A 63 -15.88 7.27 2.83
CA GLY A 63 -15.52 7.74 4.17
C GLY A 63 -16.37 7.15 5.30
N GLU A 64 -17.62 6.80 5.02
CA GLU A 64 -18.55 6.13 5.94
C GLU A 64 -18.02 4.77 6.46
N CYS A 65 -17.19 4.08 5.68
CA CYS A 65 -16.59 2.81 6.08
C CYS A 65 -15.37 2.98 7.00
N HIS A 66 -14.79 4.18 7.10
CA HIS A 66 -13.49 4.37 7.76
C HIS A 66 -13.52 4.06 9.26
N ALA A 67 -14.62 4.39 9.94
CA ALA A 67 -14.77 4.11 11.37
C ALA A 67 -14.83 2.59 11.65
N ALA A 68 -15.63 1.86 10.88
CA ALA A 68 -15.74 0.40 10.98
C ALA A 68 -14.42 -0.29 10.60
N CYS A 69 -13.81 0.12 9.48
CA CYS A 69 -12.51 -0.35 9.02
C CYS A 69 -11.43 -0.23 10.10
N ARG A 70 -11.39 0.91 10.80
CA ARG A 70 -10.44 1.14 11.89
C ARG A 70 -10.74 0.28 13.11
N ALA A 71 -12.00 0.18 13.52
CA ALA A 71 -12.41 -0.61 14.69
C ALA A 71 -12.05 -2.10 14.51
N GLU A 72 -12.34 -2.66 13.34
CA GLU A 72 -11.98 -4.04 13.01
C GLU A 72 -10.47 -4.25 12.95
N LEU A 73 -9.72 -3.28 12.42
CA LEU A 73 -8.26 -3.35 12.37
C LEU A 73 -7.64 -3.33 13.78
N ILE A 74 -8.15 -2.46 14.66
CA ILE A 74 -7.74 -2.43 16.09
C ILE A 74 -8.02 -3.78 16.74
N GLN A 75 -9.21 -4.36 16.51
CA GLN A 75 -9.55 -5.67 17.04
C GLN A 75 -8.61 -6.77 16.52
N LYS A 76 -8.24 -6.72 15.23
CA LYS A 76 -7.34 -7.69 14.60
C LYS A 76 -5.92 -7.63 15.17
N ILE A 77 -5.41 -6.44 15.46
CA ILE A 77 -4.07 -6.25 16.05
C ILE A 77 -4.06 -6.59 17.54
N GLY A 78 -5.21 -6.42 18.21
CA GLY A 78 -5.31 -6.60 19.65
C GLY A 78 -4.46 -5.56 20.39
N ASN A 79 -3.58 -6.03 21.28
CA ASN A 79 -2.72 -5.17 22.09
C ASN A 79 -1.36 -4.87 21.45
N GLY A 80 -1.14 -5.28 20.20
CA GLY A 80 0.12 -5.05 19.49
C GLY A 80 0.42 -3.56 19.31
N ARG A 81 1.69 -3.19 19.44
CA ARG A 81 2.18 -1.83 19.15
C ARG A 81 2.33 -1.65 17.65
N VAL A 82 1.66 -0.64 17.10
CA VAL A 82 1.66 -0.34 15.68
C VAL A 82 2.70 0.73 15.34
N ALA A 83 3.54 0.48 14.35
CA ALA A 83 4.35 1.51 13.71
C ALA A 83 3.85 1.77 12.28
N GLY A 84 4.23 2.90 11.67
CA GLY A 84 3.74 3.27 10.34
C GLY A 84 4.82 3.86 9.44
N ILE A 85 4.90 3.38 8.19
CA ILE A 85 5.69 3.97 7.11
C ILE A 85 4.75 4.48 6.02
N GLY A 86 4.86 5.77 5.70
CA GLY A 86 3.94 6.46 4.80
C GLY A 86 2.50 6.53 5.34
N ILE A 87 2.31 6.30 6.64
CA ILE A 87 1.01 6.46 7.32
C ILE A 87 0.96 7.88 7.90
N PRO A 88 -0.10 8.66 7.64
CA PRO A 88 -0.24 9.97 8.26
C PRO A 88 -0.27 9.87 9.79
N GLY A 89 0.46 10.74 10.48
CA GLY A 89 0.55 10.77 11.95
C GLY A 89 -0.81 10.67 12.66
N PRO A 90 -1.81 11.50 12.31
CA PRO A 90 -3.14 11.43 12.91
C PRO A 90 -3.86 10.08 12.72
N VAL A 91 -3.57 9.36 11.64
CA VAL A 91 -4.12 8.01 11.41
C VAL A 91 -3.44 7.02 12.35
N LEU A 92 -2.12 7.09 12.50
CA LEU A 92 -1.37 6.21 13.39
C LEU A 92 -1.71 6.47 14.88
N GLU A 93 -1.83 7.74 15.26
CA GLU A 93 -2.19 8.18 16.62
C GLU A 93 -3.60 7.72 17.05
N SER A 94 -4.45 7.37 16.09
CA SER A 94 -5.78 6.84 16.37
C SER A 94 -5.79 5.37 16.84
N PHE A 95 -4.62 4.72 16.88
CA PHE A 95 -4.42 3.38 17.44
C PHE A 95 -3.99 3.45 18.92
N PRO A 96 -4.52 2.57 19.79
CA PRO A 96 -4.27 2.63 21.24
C PRO A 96 -2.79 2.51 21.64
N SER A 97 -2.02 1.70 20.90
CA SER A 97 -0.59 1.48 21.12
C SER A 97 0.13 1.75 19.80
N HIS A 98 0.85 2.86 19.70
CA HIS A 98 1.53 3.27 18.48
C HIS A 98 2.95 3.81 18.73
N ASN A 99 3.78 3.76 17.70
CA ASN A 99 5.12 4.35 17.67
C ASN A 99 5.27 5.22 16.42
N SER A 100 5.31 6.53 16.61
CA SER A 100 5.42 7.54 15.55
C SER A 100 6.87 7.92 15.22
N GLY A 101 7.86 7.43 15.98
CA GLY A 101 9.27 7.82 15.84
C GLY A 101 10.18 6.78 15.18
N SER A 102 9.76 5.52 15.12
CA SER A 102 10.50 4.45 14.43
C SER A 102 9.55 3.38 13.91
N ALA A 103 10.00 2.62 12.90
CA ALA A 103 9.29 1.45 12.40
C ALA A 103 9.40 0.23 13.34
N ASP A 104 9.71 0.44 14.61
CA ASP A 104 9.84 -0.60 15.62
C ASP A 104 8.49 -0.79 16.34
N GLY A 105 7.82 -1.89 16.00
CA GLY A 105 6.52 -2.29 16.52
C GLY A 105 6.27 -3.78 16.30
N ASP A 106 5.22 -4.30 16.93
CA ASP A 106 4.76 -5.67 16.73
C ASP A 106 4.14 -5.84 15.34
N VAL A 107 3.54 -4.77 14.82
CA VAL A 107 2.98 -4.69 13.47
C VAL A 107 3.43 -3.38 12.82
N VAL A 108 3.96 -3.47 11.59
CA VAL A 108 4.40 -2.31 10.81
C VAL A 108 3.44 -2.08 9.66
N PHE A 109 2.68 -0.99 9.72
CA PHE A 109 1.82 -0.57 8.63
C PHE A 109 2.63 0.09 7.54
N ILE A 110 2.44 -0.37 6.31
CA ILE A 110 3.05 0.25 5.13
C ILE A 110 1.92 0.65 4.17
N SER A 111 1.81 1.96 3.91
CA SER A 111 0.88 2.50 2.91
C SER A 111 1.48 2.43 1.50
N GLY A 112 0.76 2.94 0.49
CA GLY A 112 1.30 3.09 -0.86
C GLY A 112 2.56 3.98 -0.90
N GLU A 113 2.61 5.06 -0.12
CA GLU A 113 3.80 5.91 -0.01
C GLU A 113 4.95 5.20 0.71
N GLY A 114 4.63 4.41 1.74
CA GLY A 114 5.65 3.60 2.42
C GLY A 114 6.25 2.53 1.51
N LEU A 115 5.41 1.87 0.71
CA LEU A 115 5.84 0.79 -0.19
C LEU A 115 6.88 1.24 -1.22
N ILE A 116 6.81 2.49 -1.66
CA ILE A 116 7.72 3.08 -2.65
C ILE A 116 8.93 3.79 -2.02
N SER A 117 8.91 4.00 -0.70
CA SER A 117 10.00 4.63 0.04
C SER A 117 11.19 3.68 0.24
N PRO A 118 12.44 4.18 0.28
CA PRO A 118 13.59 3.36 0.65
C PRO A 118 13.42 2.64 1.99
N GLU A 119 12.82 3.31 2.99
CA GLU A 119 12.60 2.77 4.33
C GLU A 119 11.64 1.58 4.29
N GLY A 120 10.53 1.69 3.55
CA GLY A 120 9.58 0.58 3.40
C GLY A 120 10.15 -0.59 2.63
N THR A 121 10.94 -0.34 1.57
CA THR A 121 11.66 -1.39 0.84
C THR A 121 12.64 -2.13 1.76
N ALA A 122 13.42 -1.39 2.56
CA ALA A 122 14.38 -2.00 3.48
C ALA A 122 13.73 -2.90 4.55
N ILE A 123 12.50 -2.60 4.99
CA ILE A 123 11.77 -3.47 5.92
C ILE A 123 11.25 -4.73 5.22
N LEU A 124 10.71 -4.59 4.01
CA LEU A 124 10.18 -5.70 3.22
C LEU A 124 11.28 -6.71 2.84
N ASP A 125 12.49 -6.23 2.57
CA ASP A 125 13.65 -7.07 2.25
C ASP A 125 14.42 -7.54 3.50
N GLY A 126 14.01 -7.05 4.68
CA GLY A 126 14.71 -7.22 5.94
C GLY A 126 14.14 -8.32 6.84
N PRO A 127 14.76 -8.55 8.01
CA PRO A 127 14.32 -9.56 8.98
C PRO A 127 12.97 -9.26 9.64
N SER A 128 12.43 -8.04 9.47
CA SER A 128 11.15 -7.59 10.03
C SER A 128 9.99 -7.71 9.05
N ALA A 129 10.20 -8.33 7.87
CA ALA A 129 9.18 -8.45 6.83
C ALA A 129 7.93 -9.20 7.29
N ASP A 130 8.07 -10.12 8.25
CA ASP A 130 6.97 -10.90 8.85
C ASP A 130 5.99 -10.05 9.67
N ARG A 131 6.42 -8.87 10.13
CA ARG A 131 5.59 -7.92 10.90
C ARG A 131 4.83 -6.94 10.01
N VAL A 132 5.07 -6.97 8.69
CA VAL A 132 4.49 -5.99 7.77
C VAL A 132 3.02 -6.30 7.51
N LEU A 133 2.20 -5.25 7.59
CA LEU A 133 0.85 -5.22 7.08
C LEU A 133 0.74 -4.09 6.05
N LEU A 134 0.51 -4.46 4.78
CA LEU A 134 0.24 -3.49 3.73
C LEU A 134 -1.18 -2.94 3.90
N VAL A 135 -1.34 -1.62 3.85
CA VAL A 135 -2.63 -0.95 4.12
C VAL A 135 -3.09 -0.13 2.92
N GLY A 136 -4.38 -0.23 2.63
CA GLY A 136 -5.06 0.58 1.62
C GLY A 136 -5.08 -0.02 0.22
N PRO A 137 -5.80 0.61 -0.73
CA PRO A 137 -5.99 0.07 -2.07
C PRO A 137 -4.71 0.10 -2.91
N SER A 138 -3.84 1.08 -2.70
CA SER A 138 -2.60 1.26 -3.49
C SER A 138 -1.58 0.13 -3.32
N THR A 139 -1.72 -0.71 -2.29
CA THR A 139 -0.80 -1.82 -2.02
C THR A 139 -1.40 -3.19 -2.34
N ALA A 140 -2.69 -3.25 -2.72
CA ALA A 140 -3.44 -4.49 -2.78
C ALA A 140 -2.93 -5.49 -3.82
N GLY A 141 -2.52 -5.02 -5.00
CA GLY A 141 -1.97 -5.86 -6.06
C GLY A 141 -0.61 -6.44 -5.70
N VAL A 142 0.28 -5.60 -5.14
CA VAL A 142 1.59 -6.05 -4.65
C VAL A 142 1.40 -7.08 -3.53
N ALA A 143 0.53 -6.78 -2.56
CA ALA A 143 0.25 -7.69 -1.47
C ALA A 143 -0.26 -9.05 -1.95
N ALA A 144 -1.15 -9.06 -2.94
CA ALA A 144 -1.71 -10.30 -3.48
C ALA A 144 -0.71 -11.13 -4.28
N LEU A 145 0.17 -10.49 -5.06
CA LEU A 145 1.19 -11.19 -5.86
C LEU A 145 2.33 -11.72 -4.99
N GLU A 146 2.82 -10.89 -4.05
CA GLU A 146 3.95 -11.22 -3.18
C GLU A 146 3.52 -11.98 -1.90
N LYS A 147 2.21 -12.23 -1.73
CA LYS A 147 1.61 -12.91 -0.57
C LYS A 147 1.94 -12.23 0.77
N ILE A 148 2.04 -10.91 0.75
CA ILE A 148 2.26 -10.08 1.95
C ILE A 148 0.90 -9.82 2.62
N PRO A 149 0.78 -9.87 3.96
CA PRO A 149 -0.46 -9.52 4.64
C PRO A 149 -0.99 -8.14 4.23
N HIS A 150 -2.31 -8.05 4.02
CA HIS A 150 -2.98 -6.84 3.53
C HIS A 150 -4.21 -6.48 4.35
N TRP A 151 -4.47 -5.18 4.48
CA TRP A 151 -5.69 -4.63 5.05
C TRP A 151 -6.33 -3.55 4.18
N CYS A 152 -7.40 -3.93 3.49
CA CYS A 152 -8.37 -3.00 2.91
C CYS A 152 -9.72 -3.70 2.64
N PRO A 153 -10.40 -4.23 3.68
CA PRO A 153 -11.59 -5.07 3.49
C PRO A 153 -12.77 -4.33 2.85
N TYR A 154 -12.81 -3.01 2.98
CA TYR A 154 -13.85 -2.15 2.42
C TYR A 154 -13.52 -1.58 1.04
N GLY A 155 -12.31 -1.85 0.52
CA GLY A 155 -11.90 -1.33 -0.78
C GLY A 155 -12.76 -1.89 -1.91
N LYS A 156 -13.04 -1.04 -2.90
CA LYS A 156 -13.96 -1.36 -4.00
C LYS A 156 -13.22 -1.88 -5.22
N GLY A 157 -13.88 -2.75 -5.97
CA GLY A 157 -13.46 -3.26 -7.27
C GLY A 157 -14.00 -2.42 -8.39
#